data_AF-A0A519TNW3-F1
#
_entry.id   AF-A0A519TNW3-F1
#
_cell.length_a   1.000
_cell.length_b   1.000
_cell.length_c   1.000
_cell.angle_alpha   90.00
_cell.angle_beta   90.00
_cell.angle_gamma   90.00
#
_symmetry.space_group_name_H-M   'P 1'
#
loop_
_entity.id
_entity.type
_entity.pdbx_description
1 polymer ?
#
loop_
_entity_poly.entity_id
_entity_poly.type
_entity_poly.pdbx_seq_one_letter_code
_entity_poly.pdbx_strand_id
1 'polypeptide(L)'
;MVKMLLAAGCCLALLLKTAVPAAAQAVPNPVEKIESLVTFGPQAPKAWGDDDFAQTFFFLVPATRREPLYIRVFDPDCGGQLDARIGEFNTRTEFSLYGGPGTHSGPGAASPAAAATPPGRLLRQQAFGTDPATDGQYYNFGPLNPLEGELVEQFKGYVYKVVVRGLSGNDGNLYRFFLSSSPNLNVPIAGGNAFTYKYSFRIPAGPPSGRPVTVHLYPFADENVVSIKQSNFDLDNSAKITVFSVAKNGHDAAVSGDGQWVSSVLPITQQEHGLSLDLRLVSKSKEFNDATFYVTDQYDKALPFFAVPLGGPPKYKYDIDMKIHR
;
A
#
# COMPACT_ATOMS: atom_id res chain seq x y z
N MET A 1 -33.69 59.14 31.95
CA MET A 1 -33.03 59.19 30.62
C MET A 1 -31.55 59.45 30.87
N VAL A 2 -30.68 58.45 30.63
CA VAL A 2 -29.29 58.53 30.16
C VAL A 2 -28.78 57.08 30.11
N LYS A 3 -28.01 56.79 29.06
CA LYS A 3 -27.86 55.50 28.38
C LYS A 3 -26.94 54.51 29.10
N MET A 4 -27.34 53.24 28.99
CA MET A 4 -26.53 52.02 29.02
C MET A 4 -25.21 52.17 28.23
N LEU A 5 -24.09 51.79 28.84
CA LEU A 5 -22.91 51.29 28.12
C LEU A 5 -22.61 49.87 28.63
N LEU A 6 -22.93 48.87 27.80
CA LEU A 6 -22.39 47.52 27.94
C LEU A 6 -20.92 47.55 27.51
N ALA A 7 -20.03 47.16 28.42
CA ALA A 7 -18.65 46.79 28.06
C ALA A 7 -18.66 45.36 27.50
N ALA A 8 -18.50 45.24 26.18
CA ALA A 8 -18.31 43.98 25.50
C ALA A 8 -16.86 43.48 25.70
N GLY A 9 -16.66 42.61 26.68
CA GLY A 9 -15.45 41.81 26.81
C GLY A 9 -15.46 40.68 25.79
N CYS A 10 -14.83 40.90 24.64
CA CYS A 10 -14.67 39.89 23.58
C CYS A 10 -13.60 38.88 24.01
N CYS A 11 -13.99 37.80 24.71
CA CYS A 11 -13.16 36.61 24.84
C CYS A 11 -13.15 35.87 23.50
N LEU A 12 -12.21 36.23 22.63
CA LEU A 12 -11.91 35.51 21.40
C LEU A 12 -11.27 34.16 21.78
N ALA A 13 -12.10 33.12 21.92
CA ALA A 13 -11.63 31.75 22.05
C ALA A 13 -10.97 31.33 20.73
N LEU A 14 -9.65 31.41 20.68
CA LEU A 14 -8.83 30.91 19.59
C LEU A 14 -8.90 29.37 19.63
N LEU A 15 -9.88 28.79 18.93
CA LEU A 15 -9.89 27.37 18.59
C LEU A 15 -8.71 27.10 17.65
N LEU A 16 -7.53 26.84 18.22
CA LEU A 16 -6.48 26.13 17.50
C LEU A 16 -7.03 24.74 17.17
N LYS A 17 -7.57 24.60 15.96
CA LYS A 17 -7.66 23.30 15.31
C LYS A 17 -6.24 22.79 15.22
N THR A 18 -5.87 21.88 16.09
CA THR A 18 -4.69 21.06 15.92
C THR A 18 -4.88 20.33 14.60
N ALA A 19 -4.23 20.83 13.54
CA ALA A 19 -4.09 20.08 12.31
C ALA A 19 -3.32 18.81 12.71
N VAL A 20 -4.04 17.70 12.83
CA VAL A 20 -3.41 16.38 12.84
C VAL A 20 -2.49 16.40 11.62
N PRO A 21 -1.19 16.18 11.76
CA PRO A 21 -0.30 16.13 10.61
C PRO A 21 -0.89 15.05 9.72
N ALA A 22 -1.44 15.48 8.58
CA ALA A 22 -1.91 14.57 7.57
C ALA A 22 -0.64 13.85 7.11
N ALA A 23 -0.41 12.66 7.66
CA ALA A 23 0.59 11.76 7.14
C ALA A 23 0.31 11.73 5.63
N ALA A 24 1.32 12.10 4.85
CA ALA A 24 1.21 12.09 3.41
C ALA A 24 0.60 10.76 2.96
N GLN A 25 -0.03 10.73 1.78
CA GLN A 25 -0.50 9.49 1.14
C GLN A 25 0.72 8.70 0.64
N ALA A 26 1.54 8.28 1.60
CA ALA A 26 2.69 7.44 1.43
C ALA A 26 2.22 6.01 1.17
N VAL A 27 2.98 5.32 0.34
CA VAL A 27 2.81 3.91 0.04
C VAL A 27 4.18 3.26 0.23
N PRO A 28 4.35 2.42 1.24
CA PRO A 28 3.33 2.00 2.21
C PRO A 28 2.91 3.14 3.16
N ASN A 29 1.72 3.06 3.70
CA ASN A 29 1.24 3.97 4.72
C ASN A 29 1.93 3.66 6.07
N PRO A 30 2.28 4.67 6.90
CA PRO A 30 2.89 4.43 8.21
C PRO A 30 2.09 3.50 9.13
N VAL A 31 0.76 3.41 8.98
CA VAL A 31 -0.09 2.49 9.77
C VAL A 31 0.16 1.03 9.42
N GLU A 32 0.58 0.73 8.19
CA GLU A 32 0.94 -0.61 7.72
C GLU A 32 2.24 -1.11 8.36
N LYS A 33 3.10 -0.19 8.83
CA LYS A 33 4.43 -0.48 9.42
C LYS A 33 5.36 -1.30 8.52
N ILE A 34 5.08 -1.29 7.22
CA ILE A 34 5.97 -1.83 6.20
C ILE A 34 7.16 -0.87 6.08
N GLU A 35 8.37 -1.42 6.01
CA GLU A 35 9.57 -0.62 5.85
C GLU A 35 9.56 0.06 4.48
N SER A 36 9.61 -0.73 3.41
CA SER A 36 9.67 -0.29 2.02
C SER A 36 8.95 -1.27 1.10
N LEU A 37 8.58 -0.80 -0.08
CA LEU A 37 8.28 -1.67 -1.22
C LEU A 37 9.59 -2.20 -1.77
N VAL A 38 9.58 -3.38 -2.38
CA VAL A 38 10.77 -3.92 -3.04
C VAL A 38 10.44 -4.43 -4.44
N THR A 39 11.38 -4.27 -5.36
CA THR A 39 11.36 -4.92 -6.67
C THR A 39 12.78 -5.34 -7.03
N PHE A 40 12.99 -6.63 -7.25
CA PHE A 40 14.29 -7.18 -7.59
C PHE A 40 14.53 -7.21 -9.09
N GLY A 41 15.80 -7.20 -9.49
CA GLY A 41 16.21 -7.53 -10.84
C GLY A 41 15.93 -9.01 -11.18
N PRO A 42 15.66 -9.35 -12.46
CA PRO A 42 15.22 -10.68 -12.87
C PRO A 42 16.29 -11.78 -12.76
N GLN A 43 17.53 -11.43 -12.40
CA GLN A 43 18.62 -12.38 -12.13
C GLN A 43 18.74 -12.70 -10.63
N ALA A 44 17.94 -12.06 -9.77
CA ALA A 44 17.88 -12.39 -8.36
C ALA A 44 17.26 -13.79 -8.14
N PRO A 45 17.71 -14.55 -7.14
CA PRO A 45 16.99 -15.74 -6.73
C PRO A 45 15.61 -15.33 -6.21
N LYS A 46 14.54 -16.00 -6.64
CA LYS A 46 13.18 -15.68 -6.18
C LYS A 46 12.98 -15.84 -4.68
N ALA A 47 13.80 -16.66 -4.02
CA ALA A 47 13.94 -16.81 -2.57
C ALA A 47 14.42 -15.53 -1.82
N TRP A 48 14.29 -14.36 -2.46
CA TRP A 48 14.49 -13.04 -1.87
C TRP A 48 13.17 -12.26 -1.83
N GLY A 49 12.04 -12.96 -1.88
CA GLY A 49 10.71 -12.39 -1.64
C GLY A 49 9.97 -11.87 -2.86
N ASP A 50 10.60 -11.74 -4.01
CA ASP A 50 9.98 -11.22 -5.25
C ASP A 50 9.80 -12.34 -6.28
N ASP A 51 8.53 -12.69 -6.54
CA ASP A 51 8.18 -13.89 -7.31
C ASP A 51 8.23 -13.67 -8.83
N ASP A 52 8.03 -12.43 -9.28
CA ASP A 52 7.93 -12.08 -10.70
C ASP A 52 8.66 -10.80 -11.11
N PHE A 53 9.43 -10.19 -10.19
CA PHE A 53 10.29 -9.03 -10.45
C PHE A 53 9.50 -7.79 -10.87
N ALA A 54 8.22 -7.74 -10.49
CA ALA A 54 7.33 -6.67 -10.88
C ALA A 54 6.26 -6.40 -9.82
N GLN A 55 5.89 -5.13 -9.72
CA GLN A 55 4.87 -4.69 -8.80
C GLN A 55 4.01 -3.59 -9.42
N THR A 56 2.73 -3.55 -9.09
CA THR A 56 1.79 -2.59 -9.65
C THR A 56 1.05 -1.86 -8.54
N PHE A 57 1.06 -0.53 -8.57
CA PHE A 57 0.27 0.31 -7.68
C PHE A 57 -0.69 1.20 -8.46
N PHE A 58 -1.83 1.46 -7.85
CA PHE A 58 -2.86 2.35 -8.35
C PHE A 58 -2.97 3.57 -7.45
N PHE A 59 -3.27 4.72 -8.04
CA PHE A 59 -3.44 5.98 -7.34
C PHE A 59 -4.82 6.55 -7.67
N LEU A 60 -5.67 6.66 -6.65
CA LEU A 60 -7.02 7.18 -6.74
C LEU A 60 -7.02 8.68 -6.44
N VAL A 61 -7.60 9.45 -7.36
CA VAL A 61 -7.76 10.90 -7.27
C VAL A 61 -9.26 11.21 -7.31
N PRO A 62 -9.81 12.02 -6.39
CA PRO A 62 -11.24 12.34 -6.41
C PRO A 62 -11.70 12.95 -7.72
N ALA A 63 -12.88 12.58 -8.21
CA ALA A 63 -13.44 13.11 -9.46
C ALA A 63 -13.72 14.62 -9.41
N THR A 64 -13.67 15.26 -8.24
CA THR A 64 -13.81 16.71 -8.04
C THR A 64 -12.50 17.47 -8.16
N ARG A 65 -11.35 16.80 -8.08
CA ARG A 65 -10.01 17.42 -8.18
C ARG A 65 -9.78 17.94 -9.61
N ARG A 66 -9.29 19.18 -9.75
CA ARG A 66 -8.98 19.78 -11.06
C ARG A 66 -7.56 20.28 -11.17
N GLU A 67 -6.90 20.53 -10.05
CA GLU A 67 -5.57 21.08 -10.01
C GLU A 67 -4.51 19.96 -10.08
N PRO A 68 -3.30 20.27 -10.55
CA PRO A 68 -2.28 19.27 -10.80
C PRO A 68 -1.91 18.43 -9.57
N LEU A 69 -1.39 17.25 -9.84
CA LEU A 69 -0.85 16.34 -8.84
C LEU A 69 0.47 15.72 -9.29
N TYR A 70 1.13 15.06 -8.35
CA TYR A 70 2.41 14.40 -8.53
C TYR A 70 2.34 13.02 -7.89
N ILE A 71 2.77 12.01 -8.63
CA ILE A 71 3.12 10.70 -8.06
C ILE A 71 4.62 10.72 -7.89
N ARG A 72 5.07 10.73 -6.63
CA ARG A 72 6.49 10.85 -6.28
C ARG A 72 7.03 9.48 -5.89
N VAL A 73 8.26 9.19 -6.28
CA VAL A 73 9.01 7.98 -5.90
C VAL A 73 10.18 8.44 -5.05
N PHE A 74 10.26 7.97 -3.81
CA PHE A 74 11.44 8.13 -2.97
C PHE A 74 12.37 6.94 -3.22
N ASP A 75 13.65 7.24 -3.43
CA ASP A 75 14.73 6.27 -3.64
C ASP A 75 14.48 5.39 -4.89
N PRO A 76 14.37 6.00 -6.09
CA PRO A 76 14.03 5.26 -7.29
C PRO A 76 15.22 4.49 -7.90
N ASP A 77 16.46 4.76 -7.49
CA ASP A 77 17.63 3.97 -7.92
C ASP A 77 17.77 2.66 -7.15
N CYS A 78 18.68 1.83 -7.66
CA CYS A 78 19.12 0.61 -7.00
C CYS A 78 20.63 0.73 -6.70
N GLY A 79 20.95 1.17 -5.48
CA GLY A 79 22.27 1.57 -5.02
C GLY A 79 22.30 1.96 -3.53
N GLY A 80 23.39 2.61 -3.12
CA GLY A 80 23.44 3.27 -1.81
C GLY A 80 23.31 2.32 -0.61
N GLN A 81 22.69 2.82 0.45
CA GLN A 81 22.53 2.11 1.73
C GLN A 81 21.12 1.56 1.97
N LEU A 82 20.16 1.99 1.16
CA LEU A 82 18.75 1.63 1.32
C LEU A 82 18.42 0.31 0.61
N ASP A 83 19.10 0.01 -0.48
CA ASP A 83 18.80 -1.12 -1.35
C ASP A 83 19.41 -2.46 -0.93
N ALA A 84 18.82 -3.54 -1.43
CA ALA A 84 19.24 -4.91 -1.18
C ALA A 84 20.34 -5.32 -2.15
N ARG A 85 21.60 -5.23 -1.74
CA ARG A 85 22.74 -5.57 -2.58
C ARG A 85 23.05 -7.08 -2.59
N ILE A 86 23.14 -7.68 -3.78
CA ILE A 86 23.63 -9.07 -3.97
C ILE A 86 24.95 -9.04 -4.76
N GLY A 87 26.06 -8.89 -4.05
CA GLY A 87 27.39 -8.73 -4.65
C GLY A 87 27.67 -7.25 -4.96
N GLU A 88 27.80 -6.92 -6.24
CA GLU A 88 27.92 -5.55 -6.73
C GLU A 88 26.62 -5.10 -7.35
N PHE A 89 26.22 -3.85 -7.11
CA PHE A 89 25.00 -3.31 -7.69
C PHE A 89 25.05 -3.32 -9.22
N ASN A 90 24.06 -3.95 -9.84
CA ASN A 90 23.92 -4.08 -11.29
C ASN A 90 22.46 -4.03 -11.77
N THR A 91 21.53 -3.80 -10.84
CA THR A 91 20.09 -3.80 -11.13
C THR A 91 19.63 -2.49 -11.75
N ARG A 92 18.76 -2.64 -12.75
CA ARG A 92 18.05 -1.51 -13.35
C ARG A 92 16.56 -1.72 -13.16
N THR A 93 15.89 -0.76 -12.54
CA THR A 93 14.46 -0.78 -12.23
C THR A 93 13.73 0.25 -13.07
N GLU A 94 12.62 -0.12 -13.68
CA GLU A 94 11.78 0.77 -14.47
C GLU A 94 10.47 1.08 -13.77
N PHE A 95 10.09 2.35 -13.77
CA PHE A 95 8.81 2.85 -13.30
C PHE A 95 8.02 3.39 -14.50
N SER A 96 6.88 2.77 -14.78
CA SER A 96 5.99 3.13 -15.89
C SER A 96 4.64 3.61 -15.38
N LEU A 97 4.29 4.87 -15.66
CA LEU A 97 3.02 5.49 -15.29
C LEU A 97 2.00 5.37 -16.44
N TYR A 98 0.82 4.87 -16.13
CA TYR A 98 -0.32 4.68 -17.03
C TYR A 98 -1.54 5.47 -16.56
N GLY A 99 -2.37 5.87 -17.51
CA GLY A 99 -3.66 6.50 -17.32
C GLY A 99 -4.61 6.25 -18.50
N GLY A 100 -5.75 6.94 -18.52
CA GLY A 100 -6.79 6.78 -19.53
C GLY A 100 -7.54 5.44 -19.45
N PRO A 101 -8.56 5.24 -20.30
CA PRO A 101 -9.45 4.08 -20.26
C PRO A 101 -8.72 2.73 -20.25
N GLY A 102 -9.21 1.80 -19.44
CA GLY A 102 -8.66 0.44 -19.29
C GLY A 102 -7.45 0.34 -18.37
N THR A 103 -6.94 1.43 -17.79
CA THR A 103 -5.81 1.41 -16.84
C THR A 103 -6.09 0.51 -15.63
N HIS A 104 -7.30 0.60 -15.08
CA HIS A 104 -7.85 -0.18 -13.97
C HIS A 104 -8.97 -1.11 -14.42
N SER A 105 -9.84 -0.69 -15.35
CA SER A 105 -10.96 -1.52 -15.79
C SER A 105 -10.60 -2.57 -16.85
N GLY A 106 -9.39 -2.48 -17.41
CA GLY A 106 -8.95 -3.35 -18.50
C GLY A 106 -8.74 -4.80 -18.04
N PRO A 107 -8.90 -5.79 -18.94
CA PRO A 107 -8.61 -7.18 -18.62
C PRO A 107 -7.21 -7.36 -18.03
N GLY A 108 -7.11 -8.06 -16.91
CA GLY A 108 -5.85 -8.33 -16.22
C GLY A 108 -5.26 -7.13 -15.46
N ALA A 109 -5.90 -5.96 -15.45
CA ALA A 109 -5.40 -4.80 -14.68
C ALA A 109 -5.28 -5.10 -13.18
N ALA A 110 -6.26 -5.81 -12.62
CA ALA A 110 -6.28 -6.22 -11.22
C ALA A 110 -5.62 -7.60 -10.96
N SER A 111 -4.90 -8.15 -11.93
CA SER A 111 -4.18 -9.42 -11.75
C SER A 111 -3.05 -9.26 -10.74
N PRO A 112 -2.89 -10.17 -9.75
CA PRO A 112 -1.70 -10.21 -8.91
C PRO A 112 -0.43 -10.53 -9.71
N ALA A 113 -0.54 -11.36 -10.75
CA ALA A 113 0.60 -11.72 -11.59
C ALA A 113 0.99 -10.57 -12.53
N ALA A 114 2.30 -10.40 -12.73
CA ALA A 114 2.85 -9.46 -13.69
C ALA A 114 2.27 -9.65 -15.11
N ALA A 115 1.67 -8.60 -15.65
CA ALA A 115 1.29 -8.56 -17.06
C ALA A 115 2.53 -8.31 -17.92
N ALA A 116 2.69 -9.00 -19.05
CA ALA A 116 3.74 -8.66 -20.02
C ALA A 116 3.48 -7.27 -20.65
N THR A 117 2.23 -6.99 -21.01
CA THR A 117 1.76 -5.68 -21.49
C THR A 117 0.70 -5.14 -20.54
N PRO A 118 1.01 -4.15 -19.68
CA PRO A 118 0.03 -3.60 -18.77
C PRO A 118 -1.08 -2.85 -19.53
N PRO A 119 -2.36 -2.98 -19.14
CA PRO A 119 -3.44 -2.27 -19.83
C PRO A 119 -3.42 -0.77 -19.50
N GLY A 120 -4.07 0.06 -20.33
CA GLY A 120 -4.08 1.52 -20.20
C GLY A 120 -3.06 2.22 -21.10
N ARG A 121 -3.09 3.55 -21.12
CA ARG A 121 -2.19 4.37 -21.94
C ARG A 121 -0.95 4.76 -21.13
N LEU A 122 0.24 4.38 -21.62
CA LEU A 122 1.50 4.84 -21.06
C LEU A 122 1.60 6.37 -21.16
N LEU A 123 1.80 7.03 -20.01
CA LEU A 123 1.96 8.48 -19.91
C LEU A 123 3.43 8.86 -19.80
N ARG A 124 4.18 8.16 -18.93
CA ARG A 124 5.61 8.36 -18.71
C ARG A 124 6.28 7.06 -18.29
N GLN A 125 7.58 6.96 -18.56
CA GLN A 125 8.40 5.83 -18.19
C GLN A 125 9.81 6.34 -17.87
N GLN A 126 10.40 5.86 -16.79
CA GLN A 126 11.77 6.18 -16.39
C GLN A 126 12.40 4.95 -15.76
N ALA A 127 13.65 4.68 -16.09
CA ALA A 127 14.40 3.59 -15.50
C ALA A 127 15.67 4.10 -14.84
N PHE A 128 16.01 3.49 -13.71
CA PHE A 128 17.10 3.87 -12.82
C PHE A 128 17.97 2.64 -12.57
N GLY A 129 19.28 2.82 -12.58
CA GLY A 129 20.23 1.88 -11.96
C GLY A 129 20.91 2.63 -10.83
N THR A 130 22.10 2.21 -10.40
CA THR A 130 22.87 2.93 -9.37
C THR A 130 23.19 4.37 -9.80
N ASP A 131 22.64 5.36 -9.08
CA ASP A 131 22.88 6.79 -9.35
C ASP A 131 22.83 7.62 -8.06
N PRO A 132 23.97 8.13 -7.57
CA PRO A 132 24.02 8.98 -6.38
C PRO A 132 23.17 10.26 -6.45
N ALA A 133 22.77 10.70 -7.64
CA ALA A 133 21.89 11.85 -7.80
C ALA A 133 20.43 11.55 -7.42
N THR A 134 20.04 10.27 -7.41
CA THR A 134 18.70 9.82 -7.02
C THR A 134 18.65 9.03 -5.72
N ASP A 135 19.81 8.60 -5.19
CA ASP A 135 19.93 7.87 -3.90
C ASP A 135 19.34 8.67 -2.74
N GLY A 136 18.31 8.11 -2.12
CA GLY A 136 17.53 8.75 -1.06
C GLY A 136 16.86 10.06 -1.49
N GLN A 137 16.65 10.27 -2.79
CA GLN A 137 15.99 11.46 -3.35
C GLN A 137 14.57 11.16 -3.85
N TYR A 138 13.82 12.22 -4.15
CA TYR A 138 12.50 12.12 -4.75
C TYR A 138 12.57 12.34 -6.27
N TYR A 139 12.03 11.40 -7.04
CA TYR A 139 11.67 11.60 -8.44
C TYR A 139 10.16 11.83 -8.58
N ASN A 140 9.76 12.75 -9.46
CA ASN A 140 8.36 13.11 -9.65
C ASN A 140 7.86 12.69 -11.03
N PHE A 141 6.79 11.91 -11.05
CA PHE A 141 5.89 11.86 -12.19
C PHE A 141 4.87 13.00 -12.06
N GLY A 142 5.11 14.10 -12.77
CA GLY A 142 4.18 15.21 -12.86
C GLY A 142 4.81 16.49 -13.41
N PRO A 143 4.05 17.60 -13.42
CA PRO A 143 2.65 17.69 -13.02
C PRO A 143 1.75 16.80 -13.89
N LEU A 144 0.77 16.14 -13.26
CA LEU A 144 -0.25 15.32 -13.92
C LEU A 144 -1.59 16.08 -13.89
N ASN A 145 -2.33 16.06 -15.00
CA ASN A 145 -3.71 16.54 -15.02
C ASN A 145 -4.64 15.40 -14.55
N PRO A 146 -5.42 15.55 -13.46
CA PRO A 146 -6.30 14.50 -12.93
C PRO A 146 -7.12 13.73 -13.97
N LEU A 147 -7.55 14.40 -15.05
CA LEU A 147 -8.36 13.82 -16.13
C LEU A 147 -7.58 12.86 -17.04
N GLU A 148 -6.26 12.76 -16.90
CA GLU A 148 -5.43 11.78 -17.58
C GLU A 148 -5.54 10.39 -16.97
N GLY A 149 -6.07 10.25 -15.74
CA GLY A 149 -6.40 8.96 -15.16
C GLY A 149 -7.65 8.34 -15.79
N GLU A 150 -7.93 7.08 -15.46
CA GLU A 150 -9.21 6.45 -15.81
C GLU A 150 -10.30 6.86 -14.84
N LEU A 151 -11.44 7.37 -15.32
CA LEU A 151 -12.60 7.54 -14.45
C LEU A 151 -13.19 6.16 -14.09
N VAL A 152 -13.08 5.77 -12.82
CA VAL A 152 -13.63 4.53 -12.29
C VAL A 152 -14.83 4.85 -11.43
N GLU A 153 -16.03 4.53 -11.92
CA GLU A 153 -17.31 4.88 -11.28
C GLU A 153 -17.42 4.30 -9.86
N GLN A 154 -16.99 3.04 -9.68
CA GLN A 154 -16.96 2.37 -8.37
C GLN A 154 -16.20 3.19 -7.31
N PHE A 155 -15.14 3.89 -7.72
CA PHE A 155 -14.32 4.72 -6.83
C PHE A 155 -14.67 6.21 -6.87
N LYS A 156 -15.60 6.62 -7.75
CA LYS A 156 -15.98 8.02 -7.98
C LYS A 156 -14.74 8.92 -8.18
N GLY A 157 -13.76 8.42 -8.93
CA GLY A 157 -12.47 9.07 -9.05
C GLY A 157 -11.66 8.60 -10.25
N TYR A 158 -10.59 9.34 -10.53
CA TYR A 158 -9.63 9.04 -11.57
C TYR A 158 -8.52 8.15 -11.01
N VAL A 159 -8.20 7.07 -11.73
CA VAL A 159 -7.20 6.09 -11.34
C VAL A 159 -6.00 6.16 -12.29
N TYR A 160 -4.82 6.36 -11.72
CA TYR A 160 -3.55 6.11 -12.39
C TYR A 160 -2.98 4.77 -11.96
N LYS A 161 -2.06 4.23 -12.74
CA LYS A 161 -1.32 3.01 -12.41
C LYS A 161 0.17 3.22 -12.61
N VAL A 162 0.98 2.82 -11.65
CA VAL A 162 2.43 2.70 -11.79
C VAL A 162 2.77 1.21 -11.81
N VAL A 163 3.49 0.78 -12.83
CA VAL A 163 4.08 -0.56 -12.92
C VAL A 163 5.58 -0.41 -12.73
N VAL A 164 6.13 -1.14 -11.77
CA VAL A 164 7.56 -1.22 -11.47
C VAL A 164 8.08 -2.57 -11.94
N ARG A 165 9.22 -2.60 -12.61
CA ARG A 165 9.85 -3.84 -13.11
C ARG A 165 11.36 -3.82 -12.96
N GLY A 166 11.94 -4.91 -12.48
CA GLY A 166 13.36 -5.19 -12.67
C GLY A 166 13.64 -5.50 -14.14
N LEU A 167 14.55 -4.77 -14.76
CA LEU A 167 14.96 -4.96 -16.16
C LEU A 167 16.21 -5.82 -16.30
N SER A 168 17.13 -5.72 -15.34
CA SER A 168 18.41 -6.44 -15.31
C SER A 168 18.91 -6.55 -13.88
N GLY A 169 19.95 -7.35 -13.66
CA GLY A 169 20.62 -7.47 -12.37
C GLY A 169 19.90 -8.35 -11.36
N ASN A 170 20.46 -8.42 -10.15
CA ASN A 170 20.04 -9.33 -9.09
C ASN A 170 19.81 -8.66 -7.73
N ASP A 171 19.95 -7.35 -7.64
CA ASP A 171 19.72 -6.56 -6.43
C ASP A 171 18.23 -6.19 -6.29
N GLY A 172 17.83 -5.77 -5.09
CA GLY A 172 16.48 -5.30 -4.76
C GLY A 172 16.43 -3.80 -4.62
N ASN A 173 15.59 -3.14 -5.41
CA ASN A 173 15.29 -1.71 -5.30
C ASN A 173 14.20 -1.49 -4.24
N LEU A 174 14.48 -0.67 -3.24
CA LEU A 174 13.66 -0.41 -2.07
C LEU A 174 13.13 1.02 -2.10
N TYR A 175 11.88 1.18 -2.53
CA TYR A 175 11.29 2.50 -2.78
C TYR A 175 10.00 2.72 -1.99
N ARG A 176 9.52 3.96 -2.01
CA ARG A 176 8.20 4.35 -1.51
C ARG A 176 7.52 5.31 -2.48
N PHE A 177 6.21 5.23 -2.60
CA PHE A 177 5.44 6.20 -3.38
C PHE A 177 4.76 7.24 -2.50
N PHE A 178 4.45 8.40 -3.09
CA PHE A 178 3.65 9.44 -2.47
C PHE A 178 2.71 10.08 -3.51
N LEU A 179 1.42 10.15 -3.20
CA LEU A 179 0.48 10.98 -3.94
C LEU A 179 0.48 12.39 -3.34
N SER A 180 0.83 13.40 -4.13
CA SER A 180 1.03 14.77 -3.63
C SER A 180 0.39 15.84 -4.50
N SER A 181 -0.10 16.90 -3.86
CA SER A 181 -0.49 18.15 -4.53
C SER A 181 0.68 19.12 -4.75
N SER A 182 1.90 18.77 -4.31
CA SER A 182 3.10 19.59 -4.41
C SER A 182 4.23 18.84 -5.11
N PRO A 183 5.03 19.51 -5.96
CA PRO A 183 6.22 18.88 -6.57
C PRO A 183 7.33 18.65 -5.55
N ASN A 184 7.41 19.45 -4.49
CA ASN A 184 8.59 19.48 -3.61
C ASN A 184 8.30 18.88 -2.23
N LEU A 185 7.03 18.89 -1.83
CA LEU A 185 6.58 18.44 -0.52
C LEU A 185 5.62 17.25 -0.66
N ASN A 186 5.56 16.42 0.37
CA ASN A 186 4.58 15.34 0.46
C ASN A 186 3.28 15.88 1.05
N VAL A 187 2.47 16.57 0.23
CA VAL A 187 1.21 17.20 0.64
C VAL A 187 0.05 16.33 0.17
N PRO A 188 -0.70 15.67 1.08
CA PRO A 188 -1.74 14.72 0.68
C PRO A 188 -2.89 15.38 -0.07
N ILE A 189 -3.51 14.64 -0.99
CA ILE A 189 -4.71 15.07 -1.72
C ILE A 189 -5.93 14.62 -0.94
N ALA A 190 -6.73 15.55 -0.43
CA ALA A 190 -7.95 15.21 0.31
C ALA A 190 -8.87 14.28 -0.53
N GLY A 191 -9.25 13.14 0.04
CA GLY A 191 -10.05 12.11 -0.64
C GLY A 191 -9.28 11.22 -1.64
N GLY A 192 -7.99 11.47 -1.86
CA GLY A 192 -7.13 10.58 -2.62
C GLY A 192 -6.78 9.31 -1.83
N ASN A 193 -6.28 8.30 -2.54
CA ASN A 193 -5.73 7.10 -1.93
C ASN A 193 -4.76 6.42 -2.90
N ALA A 194 -4.09 5.37 -2.44
CA ALA A 194 -3.39 4.44 -3.30
C ALA A 194 -3.75 3.01 -2.90
N PHE A 195 -3.66 2.09 -3.84
CA PHE A 195 -3.94 0.68 -3.58
C PHE A 195 -3.18 -0.24 -4.52
N THR A 196 -3.04 -1.50 -4.13
CA THR A 196 -2.49 -2.57 -4.96
C THR A 196 -3.35 -3.83 -4.84
N TYR A 197 -3.18 -4.77 -5.77
CA TYR A 197 -3.74 -6.12 -5.68
C TYR A 197 -2.69 -7.17 -5.26
N LYS A 198 -1.40 -6.80 -5.26
CA LYS A 198 -0.27 -7.62 -4.80
C LYS A 198 0.80 -6.72 -4.18
N TYR A 199 1.24 -7.06 -2.99
CA TYR A 199 2.38 -6.42 -2.33
C TYR A 199 3.63 -7.29 -2.47
N SER A 200 4.76 -6.65 -2.74
CA SER A 200 6.13 -7.15 -2.58
C SER A 200 6.89 -6.11 -1.76
N PHE A 201 7.28 -6.49 -0.54
CA PHE A 201 7.66 -5.53 0.49
C PHE A 201 8.65 -6.10 1.51
N ARG A 202 9.35 -5.19 2.20
CA ARG A 202 10.26 -5.53 3.31
C ARG A 202 9.56 -5.50 4.66
N ILE A 203 9.66 -6.63 5.36
CA ILE A 203 9.39 -6.75 6.79
C ILE A 203 10.66 -6.32 7.54
N PRO A 204 10.56 -5.33 8.44
CA PRO A 204 11.73 -4.83 9.13
C PRO A 204 12.35 -5.88 10.07
N ALA A 205 13.66 -5.79 10.25
CA ALA A 205 14.37 -6.56 11.26
C ALA A 205 13.84 -6.26 12.67
N GLY A 206 13.79 -7.29 13.51
CA GLY A 206 13.46 -7.14 14.93
C GLY A 206 14.47 -6.25 15.67
N PRO A 207 14.02 -5.33 16.54
CA PRO A 207 14.92 -4.49 17.31
C PRO A 207 15.77 -5.31 18.28
N PRO A 208 16.95 -4.80 18.73
CA PRO A 208 17.83 -5.50 19.68
C PRO A 208 17.14 -5.95 20.98
N SER A 209 16.05 -5.27 21.37
CA SER A 209 15.19 -5.64 22.52
C SER A 209 14.51 -7.00 22.41
N GLY A 210 14.50 -7.64 21.23
CA GLY A 210 13.83 -8.92 20.99
C GLY A 210 12.31 -8.84 20.89
N ARG A 211 11.73 -7.63 20.84
CA ARG A 211 10.30 -7.43 20.63
C ARG A 211 9.92 -7.83 19.19
N PRO A 212 8.80 -8.52 18.97
CA PRO A 212 8.32 -8.80 17.63
C PRO A 212 8.01 -7.51 16.86
N VAL A 213 8.24 -7.53 15.56
CA VAL A 213 7.71 -6.53 14.64
C VAL A 213 6.34 -6.97 14.15
N THR A 214 5.50 -6.01 13.75
CA THR A 214 4.19 -6.30 13.19
C THR A 214 3.97 -5.41 11.99
N VAL A 215 3.75 -6.04 10.84
CA VAL A 215 3.27 -5.42 9.61
C VAL A 215 1.77 -5.68 9.50
N HIS A 216 1.04 -4.73 8.93
CA HIS A 216 -0.40 -4.82 8.71
C HIS A 216 -0.71 -4.70 7.22
N LEU A 217 -1.57 -5.58 6.71
CA LEU A 217 -2.14 -5.51 5.37
C LEU A 217 -3.66 -5.40 5.45
N TYR A 218 -4.25 -4.52 4.66
CA TYR A 218 -5.67 -4.17 4.75
C TYR A 218 -6.47 -4.47 3.47
N PRO A 219 -6.68 -5.75 3.11
CA PRO A 219 -7.52 -6.11 1.96
C PRO A 219 -8.96 -5.68 2.24
N PHE A 220 -9.60 -5.09 1.23
CA PHE A 220 -10.99 -4.62 1.30
C PHE A 220 -11.95 -5.69 0.80
N ALA A 221 -12.93 -6.07 1.62
CA ALA A 221 -13.98 -7.01 1.26
C ALA A 221 -15.25 -6.25 0.90
N ASP A 222 -15.67 -6.29 -0.37
CA ASP A 222 -16.95 -5.73 -0.79
C ASP A 222 -18.13 -6.65 -0.42
N GLU A 223 -19.36 -6.22 -0.72
CA GLU A 223 -20.60 -6.94 -0.44
C GLU A 223 -20.74 -8.32 -1.10
N ASN A 224 -19.92 -8.61 -2.12
CA ASN A 224 -19.96 -9.87 -2.86
C ASN A 224 -18.91 -10.88 -2.35
N VAL A 225 -18.02 -10.50 -1.43
CA VAL A 225 -16.99 -11.39 -0.91
C VAL A 225 -17.59 -12.32 0.14
N VAL A 226 -17.55 -13.63 -0.11
CA VAL A 226 -18.05 -14.67 0.80
C VAL A 226 -16.91 -15.37 1.53
N SER A 227 -15.75 -15.47 0.90
CA SER A 227 -14.52 -15.93 1.52
C SER A 227 -13.33 -15.21 0.91
N ILE A 228 -12.25 -15.15 1.67
CA ILE A 228 -10.95 -14.73 1.18
C ILE A 228 -10.00 -15.92 1.14
N LYS A 229 -9.15 -15.95 0.12
CA LYS A 229 -7.96 -16.79 0.05
C LYS A 229 -6.75 -15.87 0.10
N GLN A 230 -6.06 -15.86 1.24
CA GLN A 230 -4.77 -15.19 1.34
C GLN A 230 -3.70 -16.08 0.74
N SER A 231 -2.77 -15.50 -0.01
CA SER A 231 -1.62 -16.17 -0.60
C SER A 231 -0.38 -15.37 -0.27
N ASN A 232 0.64 -16.04 0.27
CA ASN A 232 1.92 -15.45 0.60
C ASN A 232 3.08 -16.28 0.06
N PHE A 233 4.16 -15.58 -0.24
CA PHE A 233 5.40 -16.10 -0.79
C PHE A 233 6.57 -15.54 -0.01
N ASP A 234 7.48 -16.43 0.36
CA ASP A 234 8.70 -16.11 1.12
C ASP A 234 8.48 -15.42 2.47
N LEU A 235 7.30 -15.56 3.06
CA LEU A 235 7.01 -15.06 4.41
C LEU A 235 7.59 -15.98 5.50
N ASP A 236 8.81 -16.45 5.33
CA ASP A 236 9.46 -17.39 6.24
C ASP A 236 10.02 -16.69 7.51
N ASN A 237 11.14 -17.15 8.08
CA ASN A 237 11.82 -16.44 9.16
C ASN A 237 10.99 -16.22 10.45
N SER A 238 10.24 -17.25 10.86
CA SER A 238 9.41 -17.23 12.08
C SER A 238 8.26 -16.21 12.07
N ALA A 239 7.79 -15.82 10.90
CA ALA A 239 6.58 -15.01 10.77
C ALA A 239 5.31 -15.80 11.15
N LYS A 240 4.28 -15.08 11.58
CA LYS A 240 2.91 -15.57 11.74
C LYS A 240 1.94 -14.62 11.09
N ILE A 241 0.91 -15.15 10.43
CA ILE A 241 -0.22 -14.36 9.95
C ILE A 241 -1.41 -14.60 10.86
N THR A 242 -1.98 -13.51 11.39
CA THR A 242 -3.24 -13.55 12.15
C THR A 242 -4.22 -12.53 11.58
N VAL A 243 -5.43 -12.98 11.25
CA VAL A 243 -6.48 -12.17 10.62
C VAL A 243 -7.42 -11.62 11.69
N PHE A 244 -7.60 -10.30 11.68
CA PHE A 244 -8.55 -9.56 12.50
C PHE A 244 -9.56 -8.82 11.63
N SER A 245 -10.75 -8.61 12.16
CA SER A 245 -11.78 -7.77 11.54
C SER A 245 -12.77 -7.26 12.59
N VAL A 246 -13.82 -6.60 12.15
CA VAL A 246 -14.93 -6.24 13.04
C VAL A 246 -15.65 -7.46 13.64
N ALA A 247 -15.59 -8.62 12.97
CA ALA A 247 -16.25 -9.87 13.38
C ALA A 247 -15.25 -10.98 13.81
N LYS A 248 -13.95 -10.78 13.61
CA LYS A 248 -12.89 -11.75 13.90
C LYS A 248 -11.87 -11.19 14.89
N ASN A 249 -11.67 -11.89 16.00
CA ASN A 249 -10.68 -11.52 17.02
C ASN A 249 -9.42 -12.41 16.97
N GLY A 250 -8.88 -12.59 15.77
CA GLY A 250 -7.68 -13.38 15.53
C GLY A 250 -7.99 -14.79 15.01
N HIS A 251 -7.68 -15.02 13.73
CA HIS A 251 -7.67 -16.33 13.11
C HIS A 251 -6.31 -16.55 12.46
N ASP A 252 -5.66 -17.66 12.78
CA ASP A 252 -4.38 -18.00 12.18
C ASP A 252 -4.54 -18.35 10.70
N ALA A 253 -3.60 -17.89 9.89
CA ALA A 253 -3.51 -18.19 8.47
C ALA A 253 -2.18 -18.90 8.15
N ALA A 254 -2.18 -19.67 7.06
CA ALA A 254 -1.00 -20.45 6.67
C ALA A 254 0.12 -19.53 6.17
N VAL A 255 1.35 -19.83 6.61
CA VAL A 255 2.57 -19.05 6.32
C VAL A 255 3.46 -19.87 5.40
N SER A 256 4.06 -19.22 4.40
CA SER A 256 4.98 -19.85 3.46
C SER A 256 6.37 -20.07 4.03
N GLY A 257 7.10 -21.01 3.41
CA GLY A 257 8.54 -21.13 3.59
C GLY A 257 9.30 -20.49 2.43
N ASP A 258 10.62 -20.70 2.45
CA ASP A 258 11.60 -20.20 1.48
C ASP A 258 11.20 -20.51 0.03
N GLY A 259 10.96 -19.45 -0.75
CA GLY A 259 10.64 -19.52 -2.18
C GLY A 259 9.38 -20.33 -2.53
N GLN A 260 8.44 -20.51 -1.59
CA GLN A 260 7.20 -21.25 -1.81
C GLN A 260 5.97 -20.36 -1.70
N TRP A 261 4.93 -20.68 -2.48
CA TRP A 261 3.59 -20.14 -2.27
C TRP A 261 2.81 -21.00 -1.29
N VAL A 262 2.17 -20.35 -0.31
CA VAL A 262 1.21 -20.99 0.60
C VAL A 262 -0.05 -20.14 0.67
N SER A 263 -1.19 -20.80 0.83
CA SER A 263 -2.49 -20.13 0.96
C SER A 263 -3.34 -20.73 2.06
N SER A 264 -4.26 -19.92 2.59
CA SER A 264 -5.36 -20.40 3.42
C SER A 264 -6.64 -19.63 3.15
N VAL A 265 -7.77 -20.31 3.25
CA VAL A 265 -9.10 -19.73 3.03
C VAL A 265 -9.75 -19.39 4.36
N LEU A 266 -10.34 -18.20 4.47
CA LEU A 266 -11.15 -17.78 5.60
C LEU A 266 -12.52 -17.27 5.12
N PRO A 267 -13.62 -17.64 5.79
CA PRO A 267 -14.94 -17.12 5.45
C PRO A 267 -15.05 -15.63 5.80
N ILE A 268 -15.84 -14.88 5.05
CA ILE A 268 -16.23 -13.49 5.31
C ILE A 268 -17.70 -13.47 5.75
N THR A 269 -17.96 -12.73 6.81
CA THR A 269 -19.29 -12.53 7.37
C THR A 269 -19.89 -11.24 6.82
N GLN A 270 -21.21 -11.13 6.86
CA GLN A 270 -21.92 -9.92 6.42
C GLN A 270 -21.49 -8.64 7.17
N GLN A 271 -21.03 -8.77 8.43
CA GLN A 271 -20.54 -7.64 9.22
C GLN A 271 -19.24 -7.05 8.67
N GLU A 272 -18.48 -7.81 7.89
CA GLU A 272 -17.19 -7.42 7.32
C GLU A 272 -17.33 -6.80 5.92
N HIS A 273 -18.51 -6.85 5.31
CA HIS A 273 -18.77 -6.27 3.99
C HIS A 273 -18.62 -4.74 3.99
N GLY A 274 -17.95 -4.23 2.95
CA GLY A 274 -17.67 -2.80 2.80
C GLY A 274 -16.58 -2.29 3.75
N LEU A 275 -15.77 -3.19 4.33
CA LEU A 275 -14.72 -2.86 5.29
C LEU A 275 -13.40 -3.56 4.95
N SER A 276 -12.30 -3.00 5.43
CA SER A 276 -11.00 -3.67 5.41
C SER A 276 -10.86 -4.68 6.55
N LEU A 277 -10.19 -5.80 6.27
CA LEU A 277 -9.64 -6.70 7.28
C LEU A 277 -8.28 -6.19 7.75
N ASP A 278 -7.73 -6.74 8.84
CA ASP A 278 -6.36 -6.48 9.33
C ASP A 278 -5.61 -7.80 9.39
N LEU A 279 -4.79 -8.06 8.37
CA LEU A 279 -3.89 -9.20 8.33
C LEU A 279 -2.58 -8.77 8.99
N ARG A 280 -2.35 -9.28 10.21
CA ARG A 280 -1.14 -8.99 10.99
C ARG A 280 -0.06 -10.01 10.71
N LEU A 281 1.05 -9.55 10.17
CA LEU A 281 2.26 -10.32 9.94
C LEU A 281 3.21 -10.01 11.08
N VAL A 282 3.35 -10.95 12.02
CA VAL A 282 4.21 -10.80 13.21
C VAL A 282 5.49 -11.59 13.01
N SER A 283 6.62 -10.92 12.97
CA SER A 283 7.95 -11.55 12.87
C SER A 283 8.77 -11.33 14.15
N LYS A 284 9.53 -12.35 14.53
CA LYS A 284 10.53 -12.30 15.61
C LYS A 284 11.96 -12.37 15.08
N SER A 285 12.14 -12.38 13.77
CA SER A 285 13.46 -12.41 13.14
C SER A 285 14.29 -11.20 13.56
N LYS A 286 15.60 -11.40 13.70
CA LYS A 286 16.57 -10.30 13.86
C LYS A 286 17.08 -9.78 12.52
N GLU A 287 16.78 -10.51 11.45
CA GLU A 287 17.06 -10.12 10.07
C GLU A 287 15.77 -9.58 9.45
N PHE A 288 15.91 -8.68 8.48
CA PHE A 288 14.79 -8.31 7.63
C PHE A 288 14.37 -9.50 6.77
N ASN A 289 13.17 -9.43 6.22
CA ASN A 289 12.75 -10.38 5.19
C ASN A 289 11.90 -9.67 4.15
N ASP A 290 12.02 -10.07 2.89
CA ASP A 290 11.20 -9.57 1.81
C ASP A 290 10.15 -10.63 1.47
N ALA A 291 8.91 -10.23 1.24
CA ALA A 291 7.82 -11.16 1.00
C ALA A 291 6.82 -10.61 -0.01
N THR A 292 6.13 -11.53 -0.69
CA THR A 292 5.03 -11.19 -1.60
C THR A 292 3.69 -11.71 -1.07
N PHE A 293 2.64 -10.90 -1.18
CA PHE A 293 1.32 -11.17 -0.61
C PHE A 293 0.19 -10.68 -1.52
N TYR A 294 -0.84 -11.50 -1.69
CA TYR A 294 -2.11 -11.06 -2.28
C TYR A 294 -3.30 -11.80 -1.65
N VAL A 295 -4.51 -11.27 -1.86
CA VAL A 295 -5.75 -11.89 -1.41
C VAL A 295 -6.72 -11.96 -2.57
N THR A 296 -7.43 -13.08 -2.69
CA THR A 296 -8.49 -13.30 -3.69
C THR A 296 -9.82 -13.65 -3.03
N ASP A 297 -10.93 -13.39 -3.72
CA ASP A 297 -12.26 -13.85 -3.33
C ASP A 297 -12.51 -15.31 -3.73
N GLN A 298 -13.73 -15.80 -3.52
CA GLN A 298 -14.17 -17.15 -3.90
C GLN A 298 -14.13 -17.44 -5.42
N TYR A 299 -13.92 -16.44 -6.26
CA TYR A 299 -13.84 -16.53 -7.72
C TYR A 299 -12.43 -16.22 -8.24
N ASP A 300 -11.42 -16.28 -7.37
CA ASP A 300 -10.02 -15.94 -7.66
C ASP A 300 -9.83 -14.48 -8.14
N LYS A 301 -10.77 -13.57 -7.83
CA LYS A 301 -10.60 -12.13 -8.11
C LYS A 301 -9.83 -11.49 -6.98
N ALA A 302 -8.78 -10.73 -7.31
CA ALA A 302 -7.94 -10.09 -6.31
C ALA A 302 -8.68 -8.97 -5.57
N LEU A 303 -8.49 -8.91 -4.25
CA LEU A 303 -8.99 -7.82 -3.41
C LEU A 303 -7.95 -6.69 -3.37
N PRO A 304 -8.38 -5.41 -3.44
CA PRO A 304 -7.47 -4.29 -3.31
C PRO A 304 -7.04 -4.09 -1.85
N PHE A 305 -5.76 -3.83 -1.65
CA PHE A 305 -5.21 -3.31 -0.39
C PHE A 305 -5.06 -1.79 -0.52
N PHE A 306 -5.86 -1.04 0.22
CA PHE A 306 -5.75 0.41 0.25
C PHE A 306 -4.71 0.85 1.29
N ALA A 307 -3.77 1.71 0.88
CA ALA A 307 -2.75 2.26 1.76
C ALA A 307 -3.38 3.00 2.95
N VAL A 308 -4.45 3.76 2.70
CA VAL A 308 -5.36 4.22 3.76
C VAL A 308 -6.57 3.27 3.81
N PRO A 309 -6.72 2.41 4.83
CA PRO A 309 -7.79 1.42 4.87
C PRO A 309 -9.17 2.10 4.88
N LEU A 310 -10.07 1.63 4.01
CA LEU A 310 -11.43 2.16 3.93
C LEU A 310 -12.21 1.76 5.19
N GLY A 311 -12.80 2.74 5.87
CA GLY A 311 -13.39 2.57 7.21
C GLY A 311 -12.39 2.65 8.36
N GLY A 312 -11.09 2.85 8.07
CA GLY A 312 -10.00 2.85 9.05
C GLY A 312 -9.55 1.43 9.45
N PRO A 313 -8.48 1.31 10.25
CA PRO A 313 -8.08 0.01 10.80
C PRO A 313 -9.25 -0.63 11.57
N PRO A 314 -9.63 -1.88 11.25
CA PRO A 314 -10.81 -2.49 11.86
C PRO A 314 -10.64 -2.66 13.36
N LYS A 315 -11.73 -2.43 14.10
CA LYS A 315 -11.81 -2.69 15.54
C LYS A 315 -12.86 -3.77 15.78
N TYR A 316 -12.45 -4.86 16.41
CA TYR A 316 -13.35 -5.95 16.77
C TYR A 316 -14.51 -5.43 17.63
N LYS A 317 -15.73 -5.81 17.26
CA LYS A 317 -16.93 -5.46 18.02
C LYS A 317 -17.24 -6.63 18.96
N TYR A 318 -17.07 -6.40 20.26
CA TYR A 318 -17.46 -7.36 21.27
C TYR A 318 -18.99 -7.51 21.27
N ASP A 319 -19.47 -8.74 21.10
CA ASP A 319 -20.85 -9.08 21.37
C ASP A 319 -20.96 -9.47 22.86
N ILE A 320 -21.35 -8.51 23.69
CA ILE A 320 -21.53 -8.75 25.12
C ILE A 320 -22.99 -9.13 25.34
N ASP A 321 -23.26 -10.44 25.35
CA ASP A 321 -24.56 -10.96 25.72
C ASP A 321 -24.72 -10.87 27.25
N MET A 322 -25.24 -9.73 27.73
CA MET A 322 -25.53 -9.56 29.15
C MET A 322 -26.73 -10.42 29.53
N LYS A 323 -26.45 -11.62 30.06
CA LYS A 323 -27.46 -12.43 30.77
C LYS A 323 -27.85 -11.72 32.07
N ILE A 324 -28.85 -10.85 32.00
CA ILE A 324 -29.53 -10.30 33.18
C ILE A 324 -30.19 -11.48 33.89
N HIS A 325 -29.58 -11.92 35.00
CA HIS A 325 -30.25 -12.81 35.93
C HIS A 325 -31.30 -11.96 36.65
N ARG A 326 -32.58 -12.24 36.38
CA ARG A 326 -33.71 -11.73 37.17
C ARG A 326 -33.87 -12.58 38.42
#